data_AF-A0A7V3PP69-F1
#
_entry.id   AF-A0A7V3PP69-F1
#
_cell.length_a   1.000
_cell.length_b   1.000
_cell.length_c   1.000
_cell.angle_alpha   90.00
_cell.angle_beta   90.00
_cell.angle_gamma   90.00
#
_symmetry.space_group_name_H-M   'P 1'
#
loop_
_entity.id
_entity.type
_entity.pdbx_description
1 polymer ?
#
loop_
_entity_poly.entity_id
_entity_poly.type
_entity_poly.pdbx_seq_one_letter_code
_entity_poly.pdbx_strand_id
1 'polypeptide(L)'
;MRSMEAVYAVAVIYGLAFGAYYSVDWALGCDVLPNRQDAGKDMGVWHIAMVLPQSLAPFLSGLLLTLGGSKAPSSAGVTHYALSGYLMLFCVAAGLLALSALLLRNVRGVR
;
A
#
# COMPACT_ATOMS: atom_id res chain seq x y z
N MET A 1 -20.10 17.88 -13.06
CA MET A 1 -19.21 18.53 -14.04
C MET A 1 -18.10 19.33 -13.36
N ARG A 2 -18.39 20.33 -12.50
CA ARG A 2 -17.35 21.05 -11.73
C ARG A 2 -16.43 20.17 -10.86
N SER A 3 -16.93 19.04 -10.36
CA SER A 3 -16.14 18.08 -9.59
C SER A 3 -15.09 17.34 -10.43
N MET A 4 -15.33 17.12 -11.72
CA MET A 4 -14.37 16.42 -12.59
C MET A 4 -13.14 17.29 -12.85
N GLU A 5 -13.32 18.59 -13.10
CA GLU A 5 -12.20 19.53 -13.32
C GLU A 5 -11.29 19.62 -12.09
N ALA A 6 -11.88 19.66 -10.89
CA ALA A 6 -11.13 19.65 -9.64
C ALA A 6 -10.34 18.34 -9.46
N VAL A 7 -10.93 17.19 -9.79
CA VAL A 7 -10.24 15.88 -9.74
C VAL A 7 -9.06 15.85 -10.69
N TYR A 8 -9.20 16.36 -11.92
CA TYR A 8 -8.08 16.42 -12.87
C TYR A 8 -6.97 17.36 -12.41
N ALA A 9 -7.33 18.54 -11.87
CA ALA A 9 -6.35 19.47 -11.32
C ALA A 9 -5.54 18.84 -10.17
N VAL A 10 -6.22 18.15 -9.24
CA VAL A 10 -5.56 17.44 -8.14
C VAL A 10 -4.75 16.25 -8.65
N ALA A 11 -5.22 15.51 -9.65
CA ALA A 11 -4.51 14.37 -10.23
C ALA A 11 -3.18 14.80 -10.88
N VAL A 12 -3.15 15.95 -11.56
CA VAL A 12 -1.91 16.50 -12.13
C VAL A 12 -0.91 16.86 -11.03
N ILE A 13 -1.36 17.56 -9.99
CA ILE A 13 -0.51 17.95 -8.85
C ILE A 13 0.00 16.71 -8.12
N TYR A 14 -0.88 15.73 -7.89
CA TYR A 14 -0.54 14.46 -7.26
C TYR A 14 0.49 13.68 -8.10
N GLY A 15 0.31 13.60 -9.42
CA GLY A 15 1.26 12.93 -10.31
C GLY A 15 2.65 13.54 -10.27
N LEU A 16 2.74 14.88 -10.29
CA LEU A 16 4.02 15.59 -10.18
C LEU A 16 4.69 15.35 -8.82
N ALA A 17 3.93 15.47 -7.72
CA ALA A 17 4.46 15.26 -6.38
C ALA A 17 4.88 13.81 -6.14
N PHE A 18 4.04 12.85 -6.55
CA PHE A 18 4.32 11.43 -6.42
C PHE A 18 5.53 11.01 -7.26
N GLY A 19 5.65 11.52 -8.49
CA GLY A 19 6.81 11.26 -9.35
C GLY A 19 8.11 11.78 -8.72
N ALA A 20 8.12 13.03 -8.26
CA ALA A 20 9.29 13.60 -7.59
C ALA A 20 9.68 12.83 -6.32
N TYR A 21 8.69 12.48 -5.48
CA TYR A 21 8.91 11.66 -4.28
C TYR A 21 9.50 10.29 -4.62
N TYR A 22 8.92 9.59 -5.60
CA TYR A 22 9.34 8.25 -5.98
C TYR A 22 10.74 8.25 -6.59
N SER A 23 11.09 9.25 -7.41
CA SER A 23 12.46 9.39 -7.93
C SER A 23 13.50 9.59 -6.83
N VAL A 24 13.19 10.40 -5.81
CA VAL A 24 14.09 10.63 -4.67
C VAL A 24 14.23 9.38 -3.80
N ASP A 25 13.13 8.65 -3.55
CA ASP A 25 13.15 7.40 -2.77
C ASP A 25 14.05 6.33 -3.42
N TRP A 26 13.93 6.14 -4.74
CA TRP A 26 14.81 5.25 -5.49
C TRP A 26 16.27 5.70 -5.52
N ALA A 27 16.52 7.01 -5.67
CA ALA A 27 17.88 7.55 -5.63
C ALA A 27 18.53 7.35 -4.25
N LEU A 28 17.77 7.59 -3.17
CA LEU A 28 18.23 7.38 -1.80
C LEU A 28 18.50 5.89 -1.54
N GLY A 29 17.62 5.01 -2.03
CA GLY A 29 17.84 3.56 -2.03
C GLY A 29 19.14 3.15 -2.72
N CYS A 30 19.45 3.74 -3.88
CA CYS A 30 20.70 3.56 -4.63
C CYS A 30 21.94 4.11 -3.90
N ASP A 31 21.80 5.17 -3.13
CA ASP A 31 22.91 5.83 -2.43
C ASP A 31 23.29 5.15 -1.11
N VAL A 32 22.34 4.46 -0.45
CA VAL A 32 22.60 3.74 0.80
C VAL A 32 23.16 2.32 0.61
N LEU A 33 23.46 1.91 -0.63
CA LEU A 33 24.01 0.58 -0.87
C LEU A 33 25.40 0.41 -0.26
N PRO A 34 25.63 -0.69 0.48
CA PRO A 34 26.91 -0.94 1.13
C PRO A 34 28.02 -1.32 0.12
N ASN A 35 27.69 -1.99 -0.99
CA ASN A 35 28.66 -2.39 -2.01
C ASN A 35 28.11 -2.23 -3.43
N ARG A 36 28.84 -1.50 -4.28
CA ARG A 36 28.47 -1.24 -5.68
C ARG A 36 28.52 -2.50 -6.56
N GLN A 37 29.33 -3.51 -6.20
CA GLN A 37 29.45 -4.76 -6.97
C GLN A 37 28.19 -5.64 -6.87
N ASP A 38 27.49 -5.57 -5.73
CA ASP A 38 26.26 -6.32 -5.46
C ASP A 38 24.99 -5.50 -5.72
N ALA A 39 25.12 -4.32 -6.34
CA ALA A 39 24.03 -3.35 -6.38
C ALA A 39 22.75 -3.86 -7.03
N GLY A 40 22.87 -4.67 -8.08
CA GLY A 40 21.70 -5.29 -8.72
C GLY A 40 20.98 -6.30 -7.82
N LYS A 41 21.73 -7.05 -7.00
CA LYS A 41 21.16 -8.02 -6.05
C LYS A 41 20.44 -7.30 -4.93
N ASP A 42 21.08 -6.30 -4.34
CA ASP A 42 20.53 -5.55 -3.20
C ASP A 42 19.31 -4.72 -3.63
N MET A 43 19.33 -4.08 -4.81
CA MET A 43 18.17 -3.40 -5.37
C MET A 43 17.04 -4.36 -5.76
N GLY A 44 17.39 -5.58 -6.19
CA GLY A 44 16.42 -6.65 -6.40
C GLY A 44 15.69 -7.03 -5.11
N VAL A 45 16.43 -7.20 -4.01
CA VAL A 45 15.85 -7.49 -2.68
C VAL A 45 15.00 -6.31 -2.19
N TRP A 46 15.46 -5.07 -2.37
CA TRP A 46 14.72 -3.86 -2.02
C TRP A 46 13.36 -3.81 -2.74
N HIS A 47 13.34 -4.06 -4.04
CA HIS A 47 12.10 -4.06 -4.81
C HIS A 47 11.17 -5.22 -4.42
N ILE A 48 11.71 -6.42 -4.16
CA ILE A 48 10.93 -7.57 -3.67
C ILE A 48 10.28 -7.23 -2.32
N ALA A 49 11.00 -6.57 -1.41
CA ALA A 49 10.47 -6.15 -0.12
C ALA A 49 9.29 -5.15 -0.26
N MET A 50 9.30 -4.31 -1.29
CA MET A 50 8.20 -3.39 -1.61
C MET A 50 7.00 -4.08 -2.27
N VAL A 51 7.25 -4.96 -3.24
CA VAL A 51 6.19 -5.62 -4.01
C VAL A 51 5.50 -6.73 -3.24
N LEU A 52 6.19 -7.44 -2.35
CA LEU A 52 5.62 -8.54 -1.56
C LEU A 52 4.37 -8.13 -0.79
N PRO A 53 4.41 -7.09 0.07
CA PRO A 53 3.22 -6.63 0.78
C PRO A 53 2.12 -6.15 -0.16
N GLN A 54 2.49 -5.43 -1.22
CA GLN A 54 1.53 -4.88 -2.19
C GLN A 54 0.80 -5.98 -2.96
N SER A 55 1.49 -7.09 -3.28
CA SER A 55 0.91 -8.23 -3.98
C SER A 55 0.00 -9.06 -3.06
N LEU A 56 0.37 -9.19 -1.78
CA LEU A 56 -0.41 -9.93 -0.78
C LEU A 56 -1.62 -9.13 -0.27
N ALA A 57 -1.57 -7.80 -0.28
CA ALA A 57 -2.63 -6.96 0.26
C ALA A 57 -4.02 -7.21 -0.39
N PRO A 58 -4.17 -7.29 -1.74
CA PRO A 58 -5.43 -7.66 -2.37
C PRO A 58 -5.93 -9.04 -1.94
N PHE A 59 -5.04 -10.02 -1.85
CA PHE A 59 -5.39 -11.38 -1.43
C PHE A 59 -5.92 -11.43 0.00
N LEU A 60 -5.22 -10.79 0.95
CA LEU A 60 -5.68 -10.68 2.34
C LEU A 60 -7.00 -9.91 2.42
N SER A 61 -7.14 -8.81 1.66
CA SER A 61 -8.35 -7.99 1.67
C SER A 61 -9.58 -8.77 1.21
N GLY A 62 -9.48 -9.55 0.12
CA GLY A 62 -10.56 -10.40 -0.38
C GLY A 62 -10.95 -11.52 0.58
N LEU A 63 -9.96 -12.12 1.26
CA LEU A 63 -10.19 -13.14 2.29
C LEU A 63 -10.95 -12.56 3.48
N LEU A 64 -10.53 -11.40 4.00
CA LEU A 64 -11.21 -10.69 5.08
C LEU A 64 -12.64 -10.29 4.72
N LEU A 65 -12.85 -9.80 3.49
CA LEU A 65 -14.16 -9.41 2.99
C LEU A 65 -15.12 -10.61 2.90
N THR A 66 -14.62 -11.77 2.50
CA THR A 66 -15.40 -13.02 2.39
C THR A 66 -15.76 -13.57 3.78
N LEU A 67 -14.83 -13.53 4.74
CA LEU A 67 -15.07 -13.97 6.12
C LEU A 67 -16.10 -13.11 6.85
N GLY A 68 -16.12 -11.80 6.60
CA GLY A 68 -17.04 -10.86 7.24
C GLY A 68 -18.47 -10.86 6.67
N GLY A 69 -18.77 -11.75 5.72
CA GLY A 69 -20.10 -11.97 5.18
C GLY A 69 -20.27 -11.47 3.74
N SER A 70 -20.40 -12.41 2.81
CA SER A 70 -20.75 -12.14 1.41
C SER A 70 -22.27 -12.01 1.26
N LYS A 71 -22.78 -10.95 0.62
CA LYS A 71 -24.16 -11.01 0.10
C LYS A 71 -24.15 -11.77 -1.22
N ALA A 72 -25.14 -12.65 -1.39
CA ALA A 72 -25.36 -13.46 -2.58
C ALA A 72 -25.29 -12.61 -3.88
N PRO A 73 -24.96 -13.21 -5.04
CA PRO A 73 -24.83 -12.46 -6.28
C PRO A 73 -26.12 -11.67 -6.55
N SER A 74 -26.01 -10.34 -6.62
CA SER A 74 -27.05 -9.55 -7.28
C SER A 74 -27.10 -10.00 -8.74
N SER A 75 -28.28 -9.98 -9.34
CA SER A 75 -28.61 -10.43 -10.71
C SER A 75 -27.75 -9.85 -11.85
N ALA A 76 -26.76 -9.01 -11.54
CA ALA A 76 -25.76 -8.42 -12.44
C ALA A 76 -24.35 -9.05 -12.31
N GLY A 77 -24.16 -10.14 -11.55
CA GLY A 77 -22.85 -10.82 -11.42
C GLY A 77 -21.83 -10.08 -10.55
N VAL A 78 -22.25 -9.02 -9.85
CA VAL A 78 -21.40 -8.23 -8.95
C VAL A 78 -21.67 -8.64 -7.50
N THR A 79 -20.72 -9.34 -6.87
CA THR A 79 -20.77 -9.71 -5.45
C THR A 79 -20.64 -8.45 -4.60
N HIS A 80 -21.67 -8.14 -3.82
CA HIS A 80 -21.62 -7.04 -2.85
C HIS A 80 -21.28 -7.63 -1.48
N TYR A 81 -20.19 -7.19 -0.87
CA TYR A 81 -19.83 -7.61 0.48
C TYR A 81 -20.65 -6.84 1.51
N ALA A 82 -21.02 -7.49 2.61
CA ALA A 82 -21.77 -6.83 3.68
C ALA A 82 -20.94 -5.74 4.36
N LEU A 83 -21.61 -4.77 4.98
CA LEU A 83 -20.97 -3.69 5.76
C LEU A 83 -20.04 -4.26 6.85
N SER A 84 -20.38 -5.42 7.41
CA SER A 84 -19.56 -6.17 8.37
C SER A 84 -18.21 -6.59 7.79
N GLY A 85 -18.14 -6.98 6.51
CA GLY A 85 -16.89 -7.32 5.83
C GLY A 85 -15.95 -6.11 5.69
N TYR A 86 -16.50 -4.96 5.30
CA TYR A 86 -15.71 -3.72 5.24
C TYR A 86 -15.25 -3.27 6.61
N LEU A 87 -16.10 -3.32 7.65
CA LEU A 87 -15.70 -2.99 9.02
C LEU A 87 -14.57 -3.90 9.50
N MET A 88 -14.66 -5.20 9.23
CA MET A 88 -13.62 -6.16 9.62
C MET A 88 -12.30 -5.88 8.88
N LEU A 89 -12.35 -5.58 7.58
CA LEU A 89 -11.18 -5.17 6.80
C LEU A 89 -10.55 -3.89 7.38
N PHE A 90 -11.35 -2.85 7.65
CA PHE A 90 -10.83 -1.58 8.17
C PHE A 90 -10.29 -1.70 9.59
N CYS A 91 -10.91 -2.52 10.46
CA CYS A 91 -10.39 -2.79 11.80
C CYS A 91 -9.04 -3.54 11.74
N VAL A 92 -8.92 -4.54 10.88
CA VAL A 92 -7.65 -5.26 10.67
C VAL A 92 -6.60 -4.34 10.07
N ALA A 93 -6.96 -3.50 9.10
CA ALA A 93 -6.05 -2.50 8.52
C ALA A 93 -5.60 -1.48 9.57
N ALA A 94 -6.51 -1.00 10.43
CA ALA A 94 -6.17 -0.10 11.53
C ALA A 94 -5.24 -0.77 12.56
N GLY A 95 -5.48 -2.05 12.88
CA GLY A 95 -4.62 -2.84 13.75
C GLY A 95 -3.23 -3.05 13.17
N LEU A 96 -3.14 -3.39 11.88
CA LEU A 96 -1.87 -3.51 11.15
C LEU A 96 -1.13 -2.18 11.08
N LEU A 97 -1.84 -1.08 10.84
CA LEU A 97 -1.24 0.26 10.82
C LEU A 97 -0.74 0.67 12.20
N ALA A 98 -1.49 0.39 13.26
CA ALA A 98 -1.04 0.60 14.64
C ALA A 98 0.18 -0.27 14.97
N LEU A 99 0.18 -1.53 14.52
CA LEU A 99 1.33 -2.43 14.67
C LEU A 99 2.56 -1.91 13.91
N SER A 100 2.39 -1.45 12.66
CA SER A 100 3.45 -0.81 11.89
C SER A 100 4.00 0.41 12.62
N ALA A 101 3.14 1.27 13.15
CA ALA A 101 3.55 2.44 13.94
C ALA A 101 4.29 2.04 15.23
N LEU A 102 3.85 0.97 15.91
CA LEU A 102 4.52 0.44 17.11
C LEU A 102 5.88 -0.17 16.80
N LEU A 103 6.03 -0.90 15.69
CA LEU A 103 7.31 -1.47 15.26
C LEU A 103 8.31 -0.38 14.89
N LEU A 104 7.88 0.70 14.22
CA LEU A 104 8.73 1.85 13.94
C LEU A 104 9.15 2.61 15.22
N ARG A 105 8.29 2.62 16.26
CA ARG A 105 8.62 3.29 17.53
C ARG A 105 9.83 2.67 18.24
N ASN A 106 10.15 1.40 17.96
CA ASN A 106 11.29 0.72 18.57
C ASN A 106 12.63 1.08 17.90
N VAL A 107 12.63 1.74 16.73
CA VAL A 107 13.82 2.33 16.11
C VAL A 107 14.06 3.73 16.69
N ARG A 108 14.28 3.79 18.01
CA ARG A 108 14.86 4.96 18.67
C ARG A 108 16.26 4.62 19.16
N GLY A 109 17.21 4.80 18.25
CA GLY A 109 18.66 4.74 18.45
C GLY A 109 19.27 4.67 17.05
N VAL A 110 19.95 5.67 16.55
CA VAL A 110 21.15 6.32 17.09
C VAL A 110 21.22 7.79 16.62
N ARG A 111 21.88 8.63 17.41
CA ARG A 111 22.15 10.05 17.16
C ARG A 111 22.94 10.29 15.88
#